data_AF-A0A971SQT5-F1
#
_entry.id   AF-A0A971SQT5-F1
#
_cell.length_a   1.000
_cell.length_b   1.000
_cell.length_c   1.000
_cell.angle_alpha   90.00
_cell.angle_beta   90.00
_cell.angle_gamma   90.00
#
_symmetry.space_group_name_H-M   'P 1'
#
loop_
_entity.id
_entity.type
_entity.pdbx_description
1 polymer ?
#
loop_
_entity_poly.entity_id
_entity_poly.type
_entity_poly.pdbx_seq_one_letter_code
_entity_poly.pdbx_strand_id
1 'polypeptide(L)' 'MNGIMIAILSVTVIGIICAVMLAVASKIMEVKEDERFPAVRDCLPGANCGACGYAGCDGYARAL' A
#
# COMPACT_ATOMS: atom_id res chain seq x y z
N MET A 1 -7.81 -41.80 -1.26
CA MET A 1 -7.45 -40.39 -1.03
C MET A 1 -7.29 -40.20 0.48
N ASN A 2 -6.05 -40.06 0.99
CA ASN A 2 -5.81 -39.98 2.43
C ASN A 2 -6.37 -38.63 2.95
N GLY A 3 -7.10 -38.60 4.07
CA GLY A 3 -7.82 -37.39 4.53
C GLY A 3 -6.90 -36.16 4.71
N ILE A 4 -5.63 -36.41 5.02
CA ILE A 4 -4.58 -35.39 5.11
C ILE A 4 -4.31 -34.71 3.76
N MET A 5 -4.28 -35.47 2.67
CA MET A 5 -4.04 -34.93 1.33
C MET A 5 -5.21 -34.04 0.86
N ILE A 6 -6.44 -34.41 1.21
CA ILE A 6 -7.62 -33.59 0.89
C ILE A 6 -7.57 -32.26 1.64
N ALA A 7 -7.20 -32.28 2.92
CA ALA A 7 -7.07 -31.09 3.75
C ALA A 7 -5.97 -30.13 3.24
N ILE A 8 -4.80 -30.67 2.86
CA ILE A 8 -3.72 -29.85 2.30
C ILE A 8 -4.17 -29.18 0.99
N LEU A 9 -4.80 -29.96 0.11
CA LEU A 9 -5.20 -29.47 -1.21
C LEU A 9 -6.30 -28.41 -1.12
N SER A 10 -7.28 -28.58 -0.22
CA SER A 10 -8.36 -27.60 -0.04
C SER A 10 -7.86 -26.26 0.51
N VAL A 11 -7.00 -26.29 1.54
CA VAL A 11 -6.42 -25.07 2.12
C VAL A 11 -5.54 -24.34 1.11
N THR A 12 -4.75 -25.08 0.34
CA THR A 12 -3.88 -24.50 -0.70
C THR A 12 -4.69 -23.79 -1.78
N VAL A 13 -5.77 -24.41 -2.26
CA VAL A 13 -6.64 -23.79 -3.28
C VAL A 13 -7.29 -22.51 -2.77
N ILE A 14 -7.83 -22.53 -1.55
CA ILE A 14 -8.45 -21.34 -0.94
C ILE A 14 -7.40 -20.23 -0.76
N GLY A 15 -6.20 -20.59 -0.27
CA GLY A 15 -5.11 -19.64 -0.10
C GLY A 15 -4.70 -18.96 -1.40
N ILE A 16 -4.61 -19.72 -2.50
CA ILE A 16 -4.30 -19.17 -3.83
C ILE A 16 -5.40 -18.22 -4.29
N ILE A 17 -6.67 -18.59 -4.14
CA ILE A 17 -7.79 -17.73 -4.54
C ILE A 17 -7.75 -16.40 -3.77
N CYS A 18 -7.56 -16.44 -2.46
CA CYS A 18 -7.45 -15.23 -1.63
C CYS A 18 -6.24 -14.37 -2.03
N ALA A 19 -5.08 -14.98 -2.27
CA ALA A 19 -3.87 -14.27 -2.68
C ALA A 19 -4.05 -13.55 -4.01
N VAL A 20 -4.64 -14.22 -5.01
CA VAL A 20 -4.92 -13.61 -6.31
C VAL A 20 -5.91 -12.47 -6.17
N MET A 21 -6.99 -12.66 -5.40
CA MET A 21 -7.99 -11.61 -5.18
C MET A 21 -7.39 -10.35 -4.55
N LEU A 22 -6.54 -10.51 -3.53
CA LEU A 22 -5.84 -9.40 -2.88
C LEU A 22 -4.84 -8.71 -3.81
N ALA A 23 -4.09 -9.48 -4.60
CA ALA A 23 -3.12 -8.92 -5.56
C ALA A 23 -3.83 -8.09 -6.64
N VAL A 24 -4.94 -8.59 -7.18
CA VAL A 24 -5.76 -7.86 -8.16
C VAL A 24 -6.37 -6.62 -7.53
N ALA A 25 -6.93 -6.71 -6.33
CA ALA A 25 -7.48 -5.56 -5.62
C ALA A 25 -6.39 -4.50 -5.35
N SER A 26 -5.18 -4.91 -4.96
CA SER A 26 -4.04 -4.01 -4.75
C SER A 26 -3.61 -3.29 -6.02
N LYS A 27 -3.73 -3.93 -7.19
CA LYS A 27 -3.38 -3.31 -8.49
C LYS A 27 -4.50 -2.43 -9.05
N ILE A 28 -5.76 -2.79 -8.83
CA ILE A 28 -6.89 -1.97 -9.27
C ILE A 28 -7.02 -0.72 -8.39
N MET A 29 -6.81 -0.85 -7.09
CA MET A 29 -6.86 0.27 -6.13
C MET A 29 -5.51 0.99 -5.97
N GLU A 30 -4.54 0.69 -6.84
CA GLU A 30 -3.26 1.41 -6.88
C GLU A 30 -3.51 2.83 -7.37
N VAL A 31 -3.56 3.77 -6.44
CA VAL A 31 -3.55 5.20 -6.77
C VAL A 31 -2.14 5.54 -7.21
N LYS A 32 -2.00 6.11 -8.41
CA LYS A 32 -0.70 6.62 -8.88
C LYS A 32 -0.21 7.68 -7.91
N GLU A 33 0.93 7.45 -7.28
CA GLU A 33 1.62 8.49 -6.54
C GLU A 33 2.06 9.58 -7.51
N ASP A 34 1.83 10.84 -7.15
CA ASP A 34 2.33 11.98 -7.90
C ASP A 34 3.85 12.03 -7.73
N GLU A 35 4.61 11.97 -8.83
CA GLU A 35 6.07 12.04 -8.83
C GLU A 35 6.61 13.35 -8.23
N ARG A 36 5.76 14.38 -8.10
CA ARG A 36 6.09 15.64 -7.41
C ARG A 36 6.15 15.48 -5.90
N PHE A 37 5.35 14.60 -5.32
CA PHE A 37 5.35 14.37 -3.88
C PHE A 37 6.75 14.02 -3.35
N PRO A 38 7.46 12.98 -3.86
CA PRO A 38 8.80 12.65 -3.37
C PRO A 38 9.79 13.79 -3.64
N ALA A 39 9.71 14.45 -4.81
CA ALA A 39 10.60 15.57 -5.14
C ALA A 39 10.45 16.74 -4.15
N VAL A 40 9.23 17.11 -3.80
CA VAL A 40 8.95 18.15 -2.79
C VAL A 40 9.30 17.66 -1.40
N ARG A 41 9.00 16.40 -1.07
CA ARG A 41 9.27 15.81 0.24
C ARG A 41 10.75 15.72 0.56
N ASP A 42 11.58 15.45 -0.43
CA ASP A 42 13.04 15.39 -0.32
C ASP A 42 13.68 16.77 -0.12
N CYS A 43 13.00 17.83 -0.57
CA CYS A 43 13.41 19.21 -0.30
C CYS A 43 13.06 19.67 1.13
N LEU A 44 12.27 18.89 1.87
CA LEU A 44 11.76 19.26 3.19
C LEU A 44 12.54 18.55 4.31
N PRO A 45 12.66 19.19 5.49
CA PRO A 45 13.37 18.62 6.64
C PRO A 45 12.67 17.41 7.29
N GLY A 46 11.50 16.99 6.79
CA GLY A 46 10.72 15.88 7.36
C GLY A 46 10.20 16.11 8.77
N ALA A 47 10.04 17.38 9.18
CA ALA A 47 9.57 17.77 10.49
C ALA A 47 8.04 17.87 10.56
N ASN A 48 7.50 17.74 11.77
CA ASN A 48 6.07 17.90 12.07
C ASN A 48 5.80 19.18 12.87
N CYS A 49 6.47 20.28 12.52
CA CYS A 49 6.41 21.54 13.27
C CYS A 49 5.19 22.42 12.97
N GLY A 50 4.47 22.16 11.86
CA GLY A 50 3.25 22.89 11.49
C GLY A 50 3.46 24.34 11.02
N ALA A 51 4.70 24.79 10.83
CA ALA A 51 5.00 26.18 10.44
C ALA A 51 4.38 26.60 9.09
N CYS A 52 4.16 25.64 8.18
CA CYS A 52 3.51 25.85 6.90
C CYS A 52 1.97 25.70 6.93
N GLY A 53 1.37 25.42 8.10
CA GLY A 53 -0.09 25.25 8.24
C GLY A 53 -0.63 23.86 7.90
N TYR A 54 0.23 22.89 7.59
CA TYR A 54 -0.13 21.50 7.30
C TYR A 54 0.29 20.55 8.42
N ALA A 55 -0.31 19.36 8.45
CA ALA A 55 0.06 18.25 9.34
C ALA A 55 1.41 17.63 8.92
N GLY A 56 2.49 18.41 9.08
CA GLY A 56 3.86 18.02 8.79
C GLY A 56 4.33 18.21 7.35
N CYS A 57 5.62 17.95 7.13
CA CYS A 57 6.24 18.02 5.80
C CYS A 57 5.57 17.09 4.79
N ASP A 58 5.08 15.91 5.21
CA ASP A 58 4.33 15.00 4.35
C ASP A 58 2.97 15.60 3.94
N GLY A 59 2.26 16.23 4.88
CA GLY A 59 1.01 16.93 4.59
C GLY A 59 1.21 18.14 3.66
N TYR A 60 2.31 18.88 3.85
CA TYR A 60 2.68 19.99 2.98
C TYR A 60 3.06 19.54 1.57
N ALA A 61 3.91 18.51 1.46
CA ALA A 61 4.32 17.95 0.17
C ALA A 61 3.16 17.30 -0.60
N ARG A 62 2.15 16.77 0.09
CA ARG A 62 0.91 16.27 -0.55
C ARG A 62 -0.03 17.38 -1.01
N ALA A 63 0.13 18.60 -0.48
CA ALA A 63 -0.73 19.73 -0.78
C ALA A 63 -0.19 20.64 -1.91
N LEU A 64 1.06 20.41 -2.34
CA LEU A 64 1.73 21.08 -3.45
C LEU A 64 1.86 20.13 -4.65
#